data_AF-A0A919STA7-F1
#
_entry.id   AF-A0A919STA7-F1
#
_cell.length_a   1.000
_cell.length_b   1.000
_cell.length_c   1.000
_cell.angle_alpha   90.00
_cell.angle_beta   90.00
_cell.angle_gamma   90.00
#
_symmetry.space_group_name_H-M   'P 1'
#
loop_
_entity.id
_entity.type
_entity.pdbx_description
1 polymer ?
#
loop_
_entity_poly.entity_id
_entity_poly.type
_entity_poly.pdbx_seq_one_letter_code
_entity_poly.pdbx_strand_id
1 'polypeptide(L)'
;MTATRIAAARRSSTQAAGRRHVITVNRAFDEAGTGRLPAPLAELGEAVEIRRQPAPGGRGTEISARARSGKVSDGDIRRALREARSELEVGYVLLPGGPTTEPTPLNKPLREATAHGREGGLL
;
A
#
# COMPACT_ATOMS: atom_id res chain seq x y z
N MET A 1 15.88 -34.50 -14.30
CA MET A 1 14.73 -33.74 -14.83
C MET A 1 13.95 -33.06 -13.68
N THR A 2 14.55 -32.06 -13.02
CA THR A 2 14.03 -31.56 -11.71
C THR A 2 13.94 -30.04 -11.63
N ALA A 3 14.32 -29.31 -12.67
CA ALA A 3 14.26 -27.84 -12.71
C ALA A 3 12.87 -27.30 -13.11
N THR A 4 12.14 -28.02 -13.96
CA THR A 4 10.86 -27.57 -14.53
C THR A 4 9.73 -27.51 -13.49
N ARG A 5 9.70 -28.45 -12.53
CA ARG A 5 8.71 -28.46 -11.44
C ARG A 5 8.88 -27.28 -10.47
N ILE A 6 10.12 -26.89 -10.17
CA ILE A 6 10.43 -25.78 -9.26
C ILE A 6 10.02 -24.43 -9.90
N ALA A 7 10.29 -24.24 -11.18
CA ALA A 7 9.91 -23.02 -11.90
C ALA A 7 8.38 -22.88 -12.09
N ALA A 8 7.68 -24.00 -12.31
CA ALA A 8 6.21 -24.01 -12.39
C ALA A 8 5.54 -23.72 -11.04
N ALA A 9 6.04 -24.32 -9.95
CA ALA A 9 5.54 -24.06 -8.59
C ALA A 9 5.79 -22.62 -8.14
N ARG A 10 6.96 -22.04 -8.47
CA ARG A 10 7.22 -20.60 -8.23
C ARG A 10 6.24 -19.72 -8.99
N ARG A 11 5.96 -20.01 -10.26
CA ARG A 11 4.98 -19.25 -11.05
C ARG A 11 3.57 -19.36 -10.50
N SER A 12 3.10 -20.54 -10.08
CA SER A 12 1.77 -20.67 -9.48
C SER A 12 1.66 -20.00 -8.11
N SER A 13 2.71 -20.05 -7.28
CA SER A 13 2.76 -19.31 -6.00
C SER A 13 2.80 -17.79 -6.18
N THR A 14 3.36 -17.31 -7.31
CA THR A 14 3.34 -15.88 -7.68
C THR A 14 1.98 -15.48 -8.26
N GLN A 15 1.25 -16.44 -8.84
CA GLN A 15 -0.09 -16.24 -9.41
C GLN A 15 -1.19 -16.30 -8.32
N ALA A 16 -0.95 -17.00 -7.21
CA ALA A 16 -1.84 -17.03 -6.04
C ALA A 16 -1.69 -15.81 -5.11
N ALA A 17 -0.55 -15.12 -5.18
CA ALA A 17 -0.26 -13.95 -4.36
C ALA A 17 -0.42 -12.66 -5.18
N GLY A 18 -0.90 -11.60 -4.54
CA GLY A 18 -1.24 -10.35 -5.20
C GLY A 18 -0.04 -9.62 -5.80
N ARG A 19 -0.34 -8.58 -6.60
CA ARG A 19 0.67 -7.69 -7.17
C ARG A 19 1.46 -7.01 -6.04
N ARG A 20 2.77 -6.84 -6.25
CA ARG A 20 3.60 -6.06 -5.32
C ARG A 20 3.47 -4.56 -5.60
N HIS A 21 3.28 -3.82 -4.53
CA HIS A 21 3.22 -2.36 -4.48
C HIS A 21 4.39 -1.84 -3.65
N VAL A 22 4.97 -0.71 -4.05
CA VAL A 22 6.19 -0.16 -3.45
C VAL A 22 6.04 1.35 -3.30
N ILE A 23 6.50 1.89 -2.17
CA ILE A 23 6.69 3.31 -1.94
C ILE A 23 8.12 3.57 -1.45
N THR A 24 8.61 4.78 -1.68
CA THR A 24 9.82 5.30 -1.04
C THR A 24 9.44 6.28 0.05
N VAL A 25 9.92 6.08 1.26
CA VAL A 25 9.74 6.98 2.40
C VAL A 25 11.01 7.79 2.56
N ASN A 26 10.89 9.11 2.66
CA ASN A 26 12.01 10.04 2.87
C ASN A 26 12.50 10.03 4.33
N ARG A 27 12.82 8.83 4.83
CA ARG A 27 13.38 8.55 6.15
C ARG A 27 14.46 7.50 6.02
N ALA A 28 15.52 7.65 6.82
CA ALA A 28 16.64 6.73 6.79
C ALA A 28 16.22 5.31 7.22
N PHE A 29 16.97 4.30 6.78
CA PHE A 29 16.58 2.89 6.97
C PHE A 29 16.70 2.42 8.42
N ASP A 30 17.65 2.96 9.17
CA ASP A 30 17.73 2.80 10.62
C ASP A 30 16.44 3.27 11.31
N GLU A 31 15.89 4.41 10.89
CA GLU A 31 14.64 4.96 11.44
C GLU A 31 13.38 4.20 10.98
N ALA A 32 13.16 4.08 9.66
CA ALA A 32 11.92 3.55 9.10
C ALA A 32 11.96 2.05 8.76
N GLY A 33 13.16 1.51 8.56
CA GLY A 33 13.38 0.13 8.10
C GLY A 33 13.44 -0.90 9.22
N THR A 34 13.86 -0.49 10.42
CA THR A 34 14.07 -1.42 11.57
C THR A 34 13.02 -1.29 12.68
N GLY A 35 12.32 -0.16 12.74
CA GLY A 35 11.31 0.11 13.77
C GLY A 35 10.02 -0.73 13.67
N ARG A 36 9.06 -0.41 14.54
CA ARG A 36 7.70 -1.00 14.47
C ARG A 36 7.06 -0.65 13.13
N LEU A 37 6.27 -1.58 12.59
CA LEU A 37 5.47 -1.33 11.41
C LEU A 37 4.42 -0.23 11.68
N PRO A 38 4.23 0.74 10.76
CA PRO A 38 3.19 1.77 10.89
C PRO A 38 1.80 1.16 11.06
N ALA A 39 0.90 1.84 11.78
CA ALA A 39 -0.40 1.28 12.16
C ALA A 39 -1.22 0.81 10.95
N PRO A 40 -1.35 1.58 9.84
CA PRO A 40 -2.10 1.16 8.66
C PRO A 40 -1.62 -0.15 8.03
N LEU A 41 -0.30 -0.41 8.09
CA LEU A 41 0.28 -1.65 7.59
C LEU A 41 0.17 -2.79 8.61
N ALA A 42 0.27 -2.48 9.90
CA ALA A 42 0.11 -3.46 10.97
C ALA A 42 -1.31 -4.01 11.03
N GLU A 43 -2.32 -3.20 10.72
CA GLU A 43 -3.74 -3.61 10.66
C GLU A 43 -4.02 -4.67 9.59
N LEU A 44 -3.28 -4.65 8.47
CA LEU A 44 -3.38 -5.70 7.45
C LEU A 44 -2.80 -7.04 7.91
N GLY A 45 -1.92 -7.01 8.92
CA GLY A 45 -1.36 -8.19 9.57
C GLY A 45 -0.82 -9.24 8.61
N GLU A 46 -1.14 -10.51 8.90
CA GLU A 46 -0.68 -11.67 8.13
C GLU A 46 -1.34 -11.81 6.75
N ALA A 47 -2.30 -10.95 6.39
CA ALA A 47 -2.92 -10.98 5.07
C ALA A 47 -1.98 -10.47 3.96
N VAL A 48 -0.90 -9.76 4.35
CA VAL A 48 0.09 -9.19 3.43
C VAL A 48 1.51 -9.65 3.74
N GLU A 49 2.35 -9.70 2.71
CA GLU A 49 3.79 -9.80 2.87
C GLU A 49 4.39 -8.41 2.72
N ILE A 50 5.12 -7.96 3.74
CA ILE A 50 5.78 -6.66 3.78
C ILE A 50 7.30 -6.85 3.73
N ARG A 51 7.97 -6.02 2.95
CA ARG A 51 9.45 -5.93 2.94
C ARG A 51 9.88 -4.48 3.03
N ARG A 52 10.97 -4.24 3.75
CA ARG A 52 11.63 -2.94 3.90
C ARG A 52 13.08 -3.08 3.44
N GLN A 53 13.58 -2.10 2.68
CA GLN A 53 14.96 -2.06 2.23
C GLN A 53 15.42 -0.61 2.05
N PRO A 54 16.74 -0.31 2.07
CA PRO A 54 17.23 0.99 1.66
C PRO A 54 16.75 1.34 0.25
N ALA A 55 16.30 2.58 0.06
CA ALA A 55 15.86 3.05 -1.25
C ALA A 55 17.06 3.30 -2.17
N PRO A 56 16.93 3.03 -3.49
CA PRO A 56 17.96 3.32 -4.47
C PRO A 56 18.39 4.79 -4.44
N GLY A 57 19.69 5.03 -4.63
CA GLY A 57 20.25 6.38 -4.68
C GLY A 57 20.17 7.14 -3.36
N GLY A 58 20.05 6.45 -2.22
CA GLY A 58 20.05 7.07 -0.89
C GLY A 58 18.81 7.90 -0.58
N ARG A 59 17.67 7.62 -1.26
CA ARG A 59 16.41 8.38 -1.11
C ARG A 59 15.58 8.01 0.12
N GLY A 60 16.17 7.35 1.11
CA GLY A 60 15.50 6.86 2.31
C GLY A 60 15.22 5.36 2.26
N THR A 61 13.96 4.96 2.49
CA THR A 61 13.57 3.56 2.69
C THR A 61 12.47 3.15 1.73
N GLU A 62 12.66 2.06 0.99
CA GLU A 62 11.59 1.42 0.24
C GLU A 62 10.78 0.49 1.14
N ILE A 63 9.46 0.66 1.12
CA ILE A 63 8.50 -0.25 1.75
C ILE A 63 7.64 -0.86 0.65
N SER A 64 7.59 -2.19 0.62
CA SER A 64 6.77 -2.92 -0.33
C SER A 64 5.80 -3.84 0.37
N ALA A 65 4.60 -3.97 -0.20
CA ALA A 65 3.55 -4.85 0.28
C ALA A 65 2.89 -5.59 -0.89
N ARG A 66 2.44 -6.82 -0.63
CA ARG A 66 1.61 -7.59 -1.57
C ARG A 66 0.67 -8.51 -0.78
N ALA A 67 -0.50 -8.79 -1.33
CA ALA A 67 -1.42 -9.73 -0.71
C ALA A 67 -0.83 -11.15 -0.70
N ARG A 68 -0.91 -11.86 0.43
CA ARG A 68 -0.57 -13.29 0.51
C ARG A 68 -1.70 -14.18 -0.01
N SER A 69 -2.93 -13.68 0.07
CA SER A 69 -4.16 -14.33 -0.38
C SER A 69 -5.14 -13.25 -0.85
N GLY A 70 -6.20 -13.62 -1.58
CA GLY A 70 -7.20 -12.68 -2.10
C GLY A 70 -8.10 -11.98 -1.06
N LYS A 71 -7.73 -11.98 0.23
CA LYS A 71 -8.51 -11.36 1.32
C LYS A 71 -8.35 -9.83 1.41
N VAL A 72 -7.29 -9.28 0.82
CA VAL A 72 -7.00 -7.84 0.83
C VAL A 72 -6.88 -7.38 -0.62
N SER A 73 -7.56 -6.30 -0.97
CA SER A 73 -7.50 -5.76 -2.31
C SER A 73 -6.20 -4.98 -2.56
N ASP A 74 -5.77 -4.89 -3.81
CA ASP A 74 -4.65 -4.01 -4.18
C ASP A 74 -4.94 -2.54 -3.81
N GLY A 75 -6.22 -2.12 -3.78
CA GLY A 75 -6.63 -0.78 -3.33
C GLY A 75 -6.32 -0.54 -1.86
N ASP A 76 -6.67 -1.50 -1.01
CA ASP A 76 -6.39 -1.45 0.44
C ASP A 76 -4.89 -1.41 0.72
N ILE A 77 -4.09 -2.20 0.00
CA ILE A 77 -2.63 -2.16 0.12
C ILE A 77 -2.09 -0.79 -0.26
N ARG A 78 -2.57 -0.21 -1.36
CA ARG A 78 -2.13 1.11 -1.79
C ARG A 78 -2.52 2.19 -0.79
N ARG A 79 -3.73 2.13 -0.22
CA ARG A 79 -4.19 3.04 0.82
C ARG A 79 -3.30 2.95 2.06
N ALA A 80 -3.10 1.75 2.60
CA ALA A 80 -2.25 1.53 3.77
C ALA A 80 -0.81 2.00 3.57
N LEU A 81 -0.22 1.82 2.38
CA LEU A 81 1.11 2.34 2.07
C LEU A 81 1.16 3.88 2.09
N ARG A 82 0.16 4.58 1.55
CA ARG A 82 0.12 6.06 1.60
C ARG A 82 -0.02 6.59 3.01
N GLU A 83 -0.89 5.96 3.81
CA GLU A 83 -1.11 6.34 5.19
C GLU A 83 0.15 6.08 6.03
N ALA A 84 0.80 4.92 5.83
CA ALA A 84 2.08 4.62 6.45
C ALA A 84 3.19 5.60 6.05
N ARG A 85 3.26 6.04 4.79
CA ARG A 85 4.19 7.11 4.37
C ARG A 85 3.93 8.38 5.15
N SER A 86 2.66 8.77 5.30
CA SER A 86 2.28 9.99 6.02
C SER A 86 2.68 9.92 7.50
N GLU A 87 2.42 8.78 8.17
CA GLU A 87 2.86 8.55 9.55
C GLU A 87 4.38 8.63 9.69
N LEU A 88 5.14 8.02 8.78
CA LEU A 88 6.60 7.99 8.85
C LEU A 88 7.25 9.33 8.50
N GLU A 89 6.72 10.05 7.51
CA GLU A 89 7.31 11.30 7.03
C GLU A 89 6.86 12.48 7.89
N VAL A 90 5.57 12.53 8.26
CA VAL A 90 4.92 13.69 8.88
C VAL A 90 4.55 13.43 10.35
N GLY A 91 4.36 12.18 10.74
CA GLY A 91 3.93 11.79 12.10
C GLY A 91 2.42 11.60 12.26
N TYR A 92 1.63 11.86 11.21
CA TYR A 92 0.18 11.66 11.20
C TYR A 92 -0.33 11.38 9.79
N VAL A 93 -1.50 10.74 9.68
CA VAL A 93 -2.15 10.46 8.40
C VAL A 93 -2.82 11.73 7.86
N LEU A 94 -2.39 12.18 6.69
CA LEU A 94 -3.04 13.27 5.97
C LEU A 94 -4.33 12.77 5.32
N LEU A 95 -5.47 13.14 5.89
CA LEU A 95 -6.76 12.84 5.31
C LEU A 95 -7.15 13.92 4.30
N PRO A 96 -7.63 13.56 3.11
CA PRO A 96 -8.20 14.54 2.20
C PRO A 96 -9.40 15.20 2.87
N GLY A 97 -9.50 16.53 2.70
CA GLY A 97 -10.63 17.31 3.19
C GLY A 97 -11.97 16.79 2.64
N GLY A 98 -13.04 17.07 3.37
CA GLY A 98 -14.39 16.79 2.90
C GLY A 98 -14.75 17.59 1.64
N PRO A 99 -15.87 17.25 0.97
CA PRO A 99 -16.35 18.04 -0.15
C PRO A 99 -16.55 19.50 0.28
N THR A 100 -16.04 20.43 -0.53
CA THR A 100 -16.14 21.88 -0.29
C THR A 100 -17.45 22.48 -0.83
N THR A 101 -18.34 21.65 -1.37
CA THR A 101 -19.63 22.05 -1.94
C THR A 101 -20.77 21.43 -1.14
N GLU A 102 -21.96 22.03 -1.22
CA GLU A 102 -23.19 21.46 -0.66
C GLU A 102 -23.80 20.39 -1.57
N PRO A 103 -24.51 19.37 -1.03
CA PRO A 103 -25.21 18.39 -1.85
C PRO A 103 -26.35 19.03 -2.67
N THR A 104 -26.34 18.83 -3.99
CA THR A 104 -27.42 19.28 -4.89
C THR A 104 -27.81 18.16 -5.86
N PRO A 105 -29.03 18.17 -6.40
CA PRO A 105 -29.42 17.19 -7.43
C PRO A 105 -28.48 17.19 -8.64
N LEU A 106 -27.94 18.36 -9.01
CA LEU A 106 -27.03 18.52 -10.13
C LEU A 106 -25.64 17.88 -9.88
N ASN A 107 -25.11 17.97 -8.66
CA ASN A 107 -23.78 17.42 -8.34
C ASN A 107 -23.82 15.99 -7.82
N LYS A 108 -25.00 15.42 -7.59
CA LYS A 108 -25.17 14.04 -7.10
C LYS A 108 -24.42 13.00 -7.93
N PRO A 109 -24.46 13.00 -9.28
CA PRO A 109 -23.75 11.99 -10.07
C PRO A 109 -22.22 12.05 -9.88
N LEU A 110 -21.65 13.26 -9.84
CA LEU A 110 -20.21 13.46 -9.64
C LEU A 110 -19.79 13.04 -8.23
N ARG A 111 -20.61 13.34 -7.22
CA ARG A 111 -20.36 12.92 -5.85
C ARG A 111 -20.32 11.41 -5.71
N GLU A 112 -21.28 10.71 -6.33
CA GLU A 112 -21.30 9.25 -6.32
C GLU A 112 -20.06 8.68 -7.00
N ALA A 113 -19.69 9.21 -8.17
CA ALA A 113 -18.51 8.78 -8.91
C ALA A 113 -17.19 8.99 -8.15
N THR A 114 -17.15 9.97 -7.24
CA THR A 114 -15.96 10.31 -6.45
C THR A 114 -16.01 9.81 -5.01
N ALA A 115 -17.13 9.23 -4.57
CA ALA A 115 -17.33 8.75 -3.20
C ALA A 115 -16.26 7.74 -2.77
N HIS A 116 -15.85 6.87 -3.70
CA HIS A 116 -14.83 5.85 -3.49
C HIS A 116 -13.41 6.30 -3.86
N GLY A 117 -13.18 7.59 -4.16
CA GLY A 117 -11.86 8.12 -4.49
C GLY A 117 -10.81 7.89 -3.39
N ARG A 118 -11.27 7.61 -2.16
CA ARG A 118 -10.45 7.33 -0.98
C ARG A 118 -9.88 5.91 -0.96
N GLU A 119 -10.49 4.95 -1.64
CA GLU A 119 -10.29 3.54 -1.32
C GLU A 119 -9.11 2.90 -2.05
N GLY A 120 -8.71 3.40 -3.23
CA GLY A 120 -7.77 2.65 -4.07
C GLY A 120 -7.02 3.42 -5.16
N GLY A 121 -6.75 4.72 -5.02
CA GLY A 121 -6.00 5.51 -6.01
C GLY A 121 -4.60 4.96 -6.39
N LEU A 122 -3.83 5.65 -7.23
CA LEU A 122 -2.46 5.26 -7.63
C LEU A 122 -1.40 5.73 -6.60
N LEU A 123 -0.32 4.94 -6.42
CA LEU A 123 0.74 5.23 -5.43
C LEU A 123 1.66 6.37 -5.87
#